data_AF-A0A101IM87-F1
#
_entry.id   AF-A0A101IM87-F1
#
_cell.length_a   1.000
_cell.length_b   1.000
_cell.length_c   1.000
_cell.angle_alpha   90.00
_cell.angle_beta   90.00
_cell.angle_gamma   90.00
#
_symmetry.space_group_name_H-M   'P 1'
#
loop_
_entity.id
_entity.type
_entity.pdbx_description
1 polymer ?
#
loop_
_entity_poly.entity_id
_entity_poly.type
_entity_poly.pdbx_seq_one_letter_code
_entity_poly.pdbx_strand_id
1 'polypeptide(L)'
;MDHRGVLHALLGLDIGFVNTRASYFGVLDEKFKLEAFGRASSSLGKDFQLGSGAGAAMQDLQSRSDVHILKPNGELIWPFYETGLGVDRIAVTISGGPKLRTVLLGLMDAGSLKAGHALIESMPLAIVGSYNLTALSDKAELVDALVSHHPELVILTGGENGGDERHLRSWIDVLKLVLRLLPDENKPDVLYAGNVLLEERVKRQLEPLADLTVVPNIRPDQDEMDLVPAQAAVEKIVVKRYQKAIPGFKGLIKKSKSIAGTKSFALSRMIRYLGKANAKTKKGVLTLDLGGGSTMLGAGSGEDAGVLIQPARDGLPGSIDVGMIDFVHQWTAASVTQKDVSEFLCNHALLPHFAPEDLDGLAILQAYARYRIRQAAHRFAENYSWFTYKQKKGLLGSFEPMIASGSILTQTPSAGQAMLMLIDGLEPWGVTTIVLDRYQILPMLGLIGTLEPVLPVQVLGSDAFENLGTVIVPVSDAPEDEVILNVKVKTDGGKDYDVEVLQGSLRRLVIPSDVTAELSLEPMIGTDVGFGGQGVGGRLKIPGGSMGVVIDARGRPLRLPEDDEKRIEELKRWQVVLGG
;
A
#
# COMPACT_ATOMS: atom_id res chain seq x y z
N MET A 1 14.76 23.82 27.43
CA MET A 1 13.38 24.33 27.52
C MET A 1 12.71 24.03 26.20
N ASP A 2 11.80 23.07 26.22
CA ASP A 2 11.21 22.43 25.04
C ASP A 2 9.99 23.27 24.60
N HIS A 3 10.18 24.17 23.64
CA HIS A 3 9.08 24.96 23.07
C HIS A 3 8.18 24.03 22.23
N ARG A 4 7.27 23.31 22.90
CA ARG A 4 6.05 22.83 22.27
C ARG A 4 5.06 24.01 22.23
N GLY A 5 5.36 25.00 21.37
CA GLY A 5 4.38 25.99 20.97
C GLY A 5 3.21 25.33 20.23
N VAL A 6 2.09 26.04 20.12
CA VAL A 6 0.94 25.63 19.30
C VAL A 6 1.43 25.38 17.87
N LEU A 7 1.05 24.24 17.28
CA LEU A 7 1.39 23.90 15.90
C LEU A 7 0.39 24.59 14.96
N HIS A 8 0.85 25.53 14.14
CA HIS A 8 0.01 26.25 13.18
C HIS A 8 0.13 25.69 11.76
N ALA A 9 1.33 25.25 11.38
CA ALA A 9 1.63 24.84 10.02
C ALA A 9 2.62 23.67 9.95
N LEU A 10 2.26 22.62 9.21
CA LEU A 10 3.11 21.45 8.98
C LEU A 10 3.26 21.17 7.49
N LEU A 11 4.50 20.99 7.03
CA LEU A 11 4.80 20.57 5.67
C LEU A 11 5.14 19.07 5.63
N GLY A 12 4.33 18.29 4.90
CA GLY A 12 4.65 16.94 4.49
C GLY A 12 5.42 16.93 3.17
N LEU A 13 6.51 16.18 3.10
CA LEU A 13 7.25 15.88 1.86
C LEU A 13 7.24 14.37 1.62
N ASP A 14 6.49 13.91 0.62
CA ASP A 14 6.49 12.50 0.19
C ASP A 14 7.43 12.31 -1.01
N ILE A 15 8.57 11.65 -0.77
CA ILE A 15 9.60 11.41 -1.76
C ILE A 15 9.38 10.04 -2.39
N GLY A 16 8.59 10.05 -3.47
CA GLY A 16 8.22 8.85 -4.22
C GLY A 16 9.31 8.35 -5.16
N PHE A 17 9.02 7.24 -5.85
CA PHE A 17 9.89 6.72 -6.91
C PHE A 17 9.88 7.60 -8.17
N VAL A 18 8.69 8.10 -8.55
CA VAL A 18 8.51 8.95 -9.74
C VAL A 18 8.37 10.42 -9.36
N ASN A 19 7.53 10.73 -8.35
CA ASN A 19 7.19 12.10 -8.00
C ASN A 19 7.43 12.38 -6.52
N THR A 20 7.99 13.55 -6.24
CA THR A 20 8.00 14.17 -4.92
C THR A 20 6.74 15.01 -4.77
N ARG A 21 6.06 14.89 -3.64
CA ARG A 21 4.85 15.67 -3.31
C ARG A 21 5.11 16.51 -2.07
N ALA A 22 4.59 17.73 -2.09
CA ALA A 22 4.52 18.61 -0.94
C ALA A 22 3.06 18.74 -0.52
N SER A 23 2.78 18.68 0.78
CA SER A 23 1.44 18.82 1.35
C SER A 23 1.53 19.74 2.55
N TYR A 24 0.80 20.84 2.52
CA TYR A 24 0.79 21.82 3.60
C TYR A 24 -0.50 21.67 4.41
N PHE A 25 -0.33 21.42 5.70
CA PHE A 25 -1.41 21.31 6.67
C PHE A 25 -1.41 22.55 7.56
N GLY A 26 -2.48 23.35 7.48
CA GLY A 26 -2.67 24.53 8.31
C GLY A 26 -3.93 24.41 9.17
N VAL A 27 -4.14 25.38 10.06
CA VAL A 27 -5.31 25.44 10.95
C VAL A 27 -6.34 26.41 10.39
N LEU A 28 -7.50 25.89 9.98
CA LEU A 28 -8.65 26.66 9.53
C LEU A 28 -9.88 26.28 10.35
N ASP A 29 -10.61 27.27 10.88
CA ASP A 29 -11.75 27.06 11.78
C ASP A 29 -11.42 26.14 12.98
N GLU A 30 -10.27 26.38 13.62
CA GLU A 30 -9.75 25.59 14.75
C GLU A 30 -9.44 24.11 14.45
N LYS A 31 -9.42 23.71 13.17
CA LYS A 31 -9.10 22.34 12.74
C LYS A 31 -7.99 22.33 11.70
N PHE A 32 -7.13 21.32 11.78
CA PHE A 32 -6.17 21.04 10.73
C PHE A 32 -6.88 20.62 9.44
N LYS A 33 -6.49 21.23 8.32
CA LYS A 33 -6.91 20.88 6.96
C LYS A 33 -5.70 20.83 6.04
N LEU A 34 -5.82 20.08 4.94
CA LEU A 34 -4.89 20.20 3.82
C LEU A 34 -5.22 21.47 3.06
N GLU A 35 -4.36 22.50 3.15
CA GLU A 35 -4.62 23.80 2.50
C GLU A 35 -3.97 23.93 1.13
N ALA A 36 -2.80 23.29 0.95
CA ALA A 36 -2.08 23.35 -0.31
C ALA A 36 -1.34 22.04 -0.61
N PHE A 37 -1.19 21.77 -1.90
CA PHE A 37 -0.52 20.60 -2.43
C PHE A 37 0.31 20.97 -3.66
N GLY A 38 1.49 20.37 -3.79
CA GLY A 38 2.33 20.52 -4.97
C GLY A 38 3.05 19.22 -5.32
N ARG A 39 3.46 19.09 -6.57
CA ARG A 39 4.13 17.90 -7.11
C ARG A 39 5.22 18.28 -8.09
N ALA A 40 6.33 17.56 -8.03
CA ALA A 40 7.39 17.59 -9.03
C ALA A 40 8.00 16.20 -9.24
N SER A 41 8.79 16.04 -10.30
CA SER A 41 9.58 14.83 -10.51
C SER A 41 10.57 14.60 -9.35
N SER A 42 10.73 13.34 -8.95
CA SER A 42 11.70 12.98 -7.92
C SER A 42 13.12 13.14 -8.46
N SER A 43 14.02 13.65 -7.62
CA SER A 43 15.44 13.82 -7.94
C SER A 43 16.23 12.84 -7.08
N LEU A 44 16.34 11.60 -7.55
CA LEU A 44 16.95 10.47 -6.83
C LEU A 44 17.98 9.80 -7.73
N GLY A 45 19.08 9.32 -7.14
CA GLY A 45 20.21 8.72 -7.86
C GLY A 45 21.55 9.33 -7.44
N LYS A 46 22.66 8.73 -7.88
CA LYS A 46 24.01 9.18 -7.49
C LYS A 46 24.32 10.59 -7.99
N ASP A 47 23.83 10.94 -9.18
CA ASP A 47 24.08 12.24 -9.83
C ASP A 47 23.01 13.29 -9.54
N PHE A 48 22.00 12.94 -8.74
CA PHE A 48 20.86 13.79 -8.45
C PHE A 48 20.85 14.25 -6.99
N GLN A 49 20.36 15.47 -6.76
CA GLN A 49 20.20 16.03 -5.42
C GLN A 49 18.73 15.98 -5.01
N LEU A 50 18.41 15.26 -3.94
CA LEU A 50 17.05 15.14 -3.41
C LEU A 50 16.39 16.51 -3.16
N GLY A 51 17.20 17.50 -2.75
CA GLY A 51 16.75 18.86 -2.50
C GLY A 51 16.14 19.56 -3.72
N SER A 52 16.55 19.24 -4.96
CA SER A 52 15.97 19.90 -6.15
C SER A 52 14.54 19.44 -6.41
N GLY A 53 14.25 18.14 -6.30
CA GLY A 53 12.90 17.60 -6.44
C GLY A 53 11.97 18.06 -5.31
N ALA A 54 12.47 18.09 -4.06
CA ALA A 54 11.72 18.64 -2.93
C ALA A 54 11.47 20.15 -3.10
N GLY A 55 12.48 20.91 -3.52
CA GLY A 55 12.36 22.34 -3.82
C GLY A 55 11.33 22.63 -4.90
N ALA A 56 11.36 21.89 -6.00
CA ALA A 56 10.39 22.03 -7.10
C ALA A 56 8.96 21.69 -6.65
N ALA A 57 8.77 20.65 -5.83
CA ALA A 57 7.44 20.32 -5.31
C ALA A 57 6.90 21.40 -4.37
N MET A 58 7.76 22.00 -3.53
CA MET A 58 7.39 23.15 -2.69
C MET A 58 7.09 24.40 -3.52
N GLN A 59 7.83 24.64 -4.61
CA GLN A 59 7.55 25.75 -5.53
C GLN A 59 6.21 25.57 -6.25
N ASP A 60 5.90 24.35 -6.74
CA ASP A 60 4.61 24.03 -7.34
C ASP A 60 3.45 24.17 -6.33
N LEU A 61 3.69 23.85 -5.05
CA LEU A 61 2.71 24.07 -3.98
C LEU A 61 2.40 25.57 -3.80
N GLN A 62 3.42 26.42 -3.71
CA GLN A 62 3.24 27.87 -3.56
C GLN A 62 2.62 28.51 -4.80
N SER A 63 2.95 28.05 -6.02
CA SER A 63 2.42 28.67 -7.24
C SER A 63 0.91 28.44 -7.44
N ARG A 64 0.33 27.50 -6.69
CA ARG A 64 -1.08 27.09 -6.76
C ARG A 64 -1.90 27.48 -5.54
N SER A 65 -1.32 28.20 -4.57
CA SER A 65 -1.98 28.56 -3.31
C SER A 65 -1.47 29.88 -2.75
N ASP A 66 -2.16 30.43 -1.75
CA ASP A 66 -1.70 31.60 -1.01
C ASP A 66 -0.65 31.26 0.07
N VAL A 67 -0.25 29.98 0.16
CA VAL A 67 0.75 29.50 1.10
C VAL A 67 2.15 29.91 0.65
N HIS A 68 2.90 30.54 1.55
CA HIS A 68 4.27 31.00 1.30
C HIS A 68 5.24 30.38 2.32
N ILE A 69 6.02 29.40 1.88
CA ILE A 69 6.96 28.59 2.67
C ILE A 69 8.42 28.73 2.23
N LEU A 70 8.71 29.38 1.09
CA LEU A 70 10.05 29.59 0.55
C LEU A 70 10.36 31.07 0.40
N LYS A 71 11.59 31.45 0.74
CA LYS A 71 12.18 32.75 0.42
C LYS A 71 12.49 32.85 -1.08
N PRO A 72 12.74 34.06 -1.63
CA PRO A 72 13.14 34.23 -3.04
C PRO A 72 14.41 33.46 -3.44
N ASN A 73 15.31 33.17 -2.48
CA ASN A 73 16.51 32.37 -2.71
C ASN A 73 16.27 30.85 -2.65
N GLY A 74 15.02 30.40 -2.46
CA GLY A 74 14.63 28.99 -2.37
C GLY A 74 14.82 28.35 -0.98
N GLU A 75 15.30 29.10 0.02
CA GLU A 75 15.37 28.59 1.39
C GLU A 75 13.99 28.51 2.02
N LEU A 76 13.77 27.48 2.85
CA LEU A 76 12.55 27.36 3.64
C LEU A 76 12.44 28.50 4.67
N ILE A 77 11.24 29.05 4.80
CA ILE A 77 10.85 29.99 5.84
C ILE A 77 10.53 29.18 7.10
N TRP A 78 11.40 29.30 8.11
CA TRP A 78 11.32 28.55 9.36
C TRP A 78 11.89 29.38 10.52
N PRO A 79 11.23 29.43 11.71
CA PRO A 79 9.92 28.85 12.02
C PRO A 79 8.76 29.62 11.36
N PHE A 80 7.52 29.20 11.62
CA PHE A 80 6.32 29.94 11.22
C PHE A 80 6.28 31.34 11.84
N TYR A 81 5.87 32.34 11.06
CA TYR A 81 5.66 33.71 11.51
C TYR A 81 4.16 33.99 11.71
N GLU A 82 3.81 34.82 12.70
CA GLU A 82 2.42 35.27 12.94
C GLU A 82 1.77 35.93 11.70
N THR A 83 2.58 36.37 10.73
CA THR A 83 2.13 36.86 9.42
C THR A 83 1.57 35.77 8.50
N GLY A 84 1.53 34.49 8.92
CA GLY A 84 1.07 33.36 8.12
C GLY A 84 2.13 32.74 7.21
N LEU A 85 3.41 33.09 7.40
CA LEU A 85 4.51 32.64 6.52
C LEU A 85 5.30 31.50 7.15
N GLY A 86 5.74 30.55 6.32
CA GLY A 86 6.62 29.47 6.73
C GLY A 86 5.91 28.28 7.34
N VAL A 87 6.67 27.47 8.08
CA VAL A 87 6.17 26.23 8.69
C VAL A 87 6.78 26.01 10.07
N ASP A 88 6.04 25.34 10.95
CA ASP A 88 6.49 24.98 12.29
C ASP A 88 7.15 23.61 12.35
N ARG A 89 6.72 22.68 11.49
CA ARG A 89 7.20 21.29 11.45
C ARG A 89 7.28 20.78 10.02
N ILE A 90 8.19 19.84 9.79
CA ILE A 90 8.31 19.13 8.52
C ILE A 90 8.32 17.63 8.79
N ALA A 91 7.50 16.89 8.05
CA ALA A 91 7.51 15.43 8.02
C ALA A 91 7.92 14.94 6.63
N VAL A 92 8.78 13.92 6.57
CA VAL A 92 9.29 13.38 5.30
C VAL A 92 8.99 11.89 5.21
N THR A 93 8.17 11.47 4.23
CA THR A 93 8.04 10.06 3.87
C THR A 93 8.90 9.75 2.64
N ILE A 94 9.44 8.54 2.56
CA ILE A 94 10.21 8.11 1.39
C ILE A 94 9.85 6.68 0.97
N SER A 95 9.67 6.50 -0.33
CA SER A 95 9.50 5.20 -0.98
C SER A 95 10.40 5.01 -2.22
N GLY A 96 10.99 6.09 -2.74
CA GLY A 96 11.90 6.03 -3.90
C GLY A 96 13.34 5.64 -3.58
N GLY A 97 13.69 5.37 -2.32
CA GLY A 97 15.04 4.95 -1.93
C GLY A 97 15.40 3.53 -2.40
N PRO A 98 16.70 3.18 -2.41
CA PRO A 98 17.14 1.84 -2.78
C PRO A 98 16.68 0.80 -1.75
N LYS A 99 16.26 -0.39 -2.19
CA LYS A 99 15.94 -1.47 -1.26
C LYS A 99 17.21 -2.07 -0.67
N LEU A 100 17.23 -2.30 0.65
CA LEU A 100 18.41 -2.87 1.32
C LEU A 100 18.54 -4.36 1.00
N ARG A 101 19.72 -4.77 0.54
CA ARG A 101 20.05 -6.18 0.28
C ARG A 101 19.99 -6.97 1.59
N THR A 102 19.03 -7.87 1.70
CA THR A 102 18.70 -8.55 2.95
C THR A 102 18.85 -10.06 2.81
N VAL A 103 19.57 -10.67 3.74
CA VAL A 103 19.56 -12.12 3.95
C VAL A 103 18.59 -12.45 5.08
N LEU A 104 17.75 -13.45 4.84
CA LEU A 104 16.85 -14.02 5.84
C LEU A 104 17.35 -15.38 6.31
N LEU A 105 17.51 -15.54 7.62
CA LEU A 105 17.84 -16.81 8.25
C LEU A 105 16.67 -17.25 9.13
N GLY A 106 16.30 -18.53 9.06
CA GLY A 106 15.20 -19.08 9.84
C GLY A 106 15.31 -20.60 10.03
N LEU A 107 14.30 -21.17 10.69
CA LEU A 107 14.28 -22.61 10.97
C LEU A 107 13.53 -23.40 9.90
N MET A 108 12.26 -23.07 9.67
CA MET A 108 11.35 -23.82 8.79
C MET A 108 10.63 -22.87 7.83
N ASP A 109 10.35 -23.35 6.63
CA ASP A 109 9.70 -22.58 5.56
C ASP A 109 8.30 -22.10 5.96
N ALA A 110 7.44 -23.00 6.45
CA ALA A 110 6.10 -22.68 6.96
C ALA A 110 6.12 -21.99 8.35
N GLY A 111 7.31 -21.85 8.95
CA GLY A 111 7.57 -21.39 10.31
C GLY A 111 8.05 -19.94 10.35
N SER A 112 9.24 -19.76 10.91
CA SER A 112 9.88 -18.45 11.08
C SER A 112 10.27 -17.80 9.77
N LEU A 113 10.57 -18.57 8.71
CA LEU A 113 10.87 -17.99 7.41
C LEU A 113 9.64 -17.33 6.79
N LYS A 114 8.45 -17.93 6.88
CA LYS A 114 7.21 -17.28 6.44
C LYS A 114 7.01 -15.92 7.11
N ALA A 115 7.18 -15.82 8.43
CA ALA A 115 7.09 -14.56 9.17
C ALA A 115 8.19 -13.57 8.74
N GLY A 116 9.41 -14.06 8.52
CA GLY A 116 10.52 -13.26 8.01
C GLY A 116 10.29 -12.71 6.59
N HIS A 117 9.68 -13.51 5.70
CA HIS A 117 9.27 -13.07 4.37
C HIS A 117 8.20 -11.98 4.45
N ALA A 118 7.18 -12.15 5.30
CA ALA A 118 6.17 -11.11 5.53
C ALA A 118 6.79 -9.81 6.07
N LEU A 119 7.78 -9.90 6.98
CA LEU A 119 8.54 -8.74 7.45
C LEU A 119 9.31 -8.05 6.32
N ILE A 120 10.08 -8.81 5.53
CA ILE A 120 10.86 -8.28 4.41
C ILE A 120 9.96 -7.59 3.40
N GLU A 121 8.84 -8.21 3.05
CA GLU A 121 7.90 -7.69 2.05
C GLU A 121 7.04 -6.54 2.56
N SER A 122 7.01 -6.27 3.87
CA SER A 122 6.36 -5.09 4.44
C SER A 122 7.24 -3.84 4.49
N MET A 123 8.53 -3.98 4.20
CA MET A 123 9.56 -2.94 4.34
C MET A 123 10.35 -2.76 3.02
N PRO A 124 11.11 -1.67 2.81
CA PRO A 124 11.90 -1.47 1.59
C PRO A 124 13.18 -2.33 1.60
N LEU A 125 13.00 -3.64 1.64
CA LEU A 125 14.04 -4.66 1.67
C LEU A 125 13.99 -5.47 0.37
N ALA A 126 15.15 -5.96 -0.07
CA ALA A 126 15.29 -6.87 -1.20
C ALA A 126 15.93 -8.16 -0.72
N ILE A 127 15.25 -9.28 -0.88
CA ILE A 127 15.81 -10.57 -0.49
C ILE A 127 16.89 -10.99 -1.48
N VAL A 128 18.11 -11.21 -0.97
CA VAL A 128 19.24 -11.73 -1.76
C VAL A 128 19.59 -13.17 -1.39
N GLY A 129 19.14 -13.62 -0.21
CA GLY A 129 19.20 -15.02 0.21
C GLY A 129 18.20 -15.33 1.31
N SER A 130 17.62 -16.52 1.29
CA SER A 130 16.72 -17.05 2.32
C SER A 130 17.15 -18.48 2.65
N TYR A 131 17.46 -18.76 3.92
CA TYR A 131 18.04 -20.04 4.32
C TYR A 131 17.34 -20.64 5.54
N ASN A 132 16.91 -21.90 5.40
CA ASN A 132 16.36 -22.72 6.48
C ASN A 132 17.43 -23.69 7.04
N LEU A 133 17.05 -24.56 7.97
CA LEU A 133 17.99 -25.49 8.63
C LEU A 133 18.72 -26.44 7.70
N THR A 134 18.18 -26.78 6.53
CA THR A 134 18.86 -27.71 5.62
C THR A 134 20.17 -27.11 5.12
N ALA A 135 20.24 -25.78 4.97
CA ALA A 135 21.44 -25.06 4.58
C ALA A 135 22.59 -25.18 5.59
N LEU A 136 22.30 -25.51 6.86
CA LEU A 136 23.34 -25.73 7.87
C LEU A 136 24.08 -27.07 7.68
N SER A 137 23.61 -27.94 6.79
CA SER A 137 24.27 -29.20 6.46
C SER A 137 25.57 -28.99 5.69
N ASP A 138 25.63 -27.96 4.83
CA ASP A 138 26.84 -27.50 4.15
C ASP A 138 27.20 -26.08 4.59
N LYS A 139 27.89 -26.00 5.73
CA LYS A 139 28.28 -24.71 6.31
C LYS A 139 29.29 -23.96 5.45
N ALA A 140 30.10 -24.64 4.64
CA ALA A 140 31.11 -23.98 3.82
C ALA A 140 30.43 -23.25 2.66
N GLU A 141 29.56 -23.94 1.93
CA GLU A 141 28.76 -23.35 0.86
C GLU A 141 27.89 -22.20 1.38
N LEU A 142 27.27 -22.37 2.55
CA LEU A 142 26.48 -21.32 3.19
C LEU A 142 27.30 -20.07 3.51
N VAL A 143 28.52 -20.23 4.07
CA VAL A 143 29.40 -19.09 4.35
C VAL A 143 29.79 -18.37 3.07
N ASP A 144 30.18 -19.12 2.03
CA ASP A 144 30.55 -18.56 0.73
C ASP A 144 29.37 -17.81 0.09
N ALA A 145 28.16 -18.36 0.18
CA ALA A 145 26.95 -17.72 -0.30
C ALA A 145 26.65 -16.42 0.46
N LEU A 146 26.71 -16.45 1.80
CA LEU A 146 26.47 -15.27 2.64
C LEU A 146 27.47 -14.14 2.38
N VAL A 147 28.74 -14.47 2.13
CA VAL A 147 29.77 -13.49 1.77
C VAL A 147 29.52 -12.94 0.36
N SER A 148 29.22 -13.80 -0.61
CA SER A 148 29.00 -13.41 -2.02
C SER A 148 27.77 -12.55 -2.23
N HIS A 149 26.76 -12.68 -1.36
CA HIS A 149 25.55 -11.86 -1.42
C HIS A 149 25.78 -10.39 -1.08
N HIS A 150 26.87 -10.03 -0.40
CA HIS A 150 27.12 -8.68 0.11
C HIS A 150 25.87 -8.05 0.76
N PRO A 151 25.32 -8.68 1.82
CA PRO A 151 24.12 -8.17 2.47
C PRO A 151 24.39 -6.85 3.19
N GLU A 152 23.40 -5.97 3.19
CA GLU A 152 23.37 -4.76 4.02
C GLU A 152 22.64 -4.99 5.34
N LEU A 153 21.74 -5.99 5.36
CA LEU A 153 20.98 -6.42 6.53
C LEU A 153 20.94 -7.96 6.58
N VAL A 154 21.17 -8.53 7.75
CA VAL A 154 20.88 -9.94 8.04
C VAL A 154 19.77 -9.99 9.09
N ILE A 155 18.66 -10.65 8.75
CA ILE A 155 17.56 -10.90 9.68
C ILE A 155 17.65 -12.36 10.14
N LEU A 156 17.99 -12.55 11.42
CA LEU A 156 17.93 -13.84 12.07
C LEU A 156 16.59 -13.99 12.79
N THR A 157 15.70 -14.76 12.17
CA THR A 157 14.43 -15.22 12.73
C THR A 157 14.60 -16.63 13.28
N GLY A 158 13.67 -17.10 14.11
CA GLY A 158 13.60 -18.53 14.42
C GLY A 158 13.21 -18.88 15.83
N GLY A 159 12.51 -20.02 15.90
CA GLY A 159 11.96 -20.61 17.11
C GLY A 159 10.74 -19.85 17.61
N GLU A 160 9.76 -20.56 18.15
CA GLU A 160 8.81 -19.98 19.10
C GLU A 160 9.54 -19.69 20.41
N ASN A 161 8.94 -18.88 21.28
CA ASN A 161 9.51 -18.64 22.60
C ASN A 161 9.47 -19.94 23.43
N GLY A 162 10.64 -20.39 23.91
CA GLY A 162 10.77 -21.71 24.55
C GLY A 162 10.94 -22.89 23.58
N GLY A 163 11.04 -22.61 22.28
CA GLY A 163 11.29 -23.61 21.23
C GLY A 163 12.76 -23.99 21.06
N ASP A 164 13.11 -24.54 19.89
CA ASP A 164 14.41 -25.16 19.61
C ASP A 164 15.60 -24.19 19.67
N GLU A 165 16.39 -24.27 20.74
CA GLU A 165 17.61 -23.49 20.92
C GLU A 165 18.82 -24.03 20.14
N ARG A 166 18.89 -25.34 19.88
CA ARG A 166 20.12 -25.99 19.37
C ARG A 166 20.45 -25.52 17.97
N HIS A 167 19.44 -25.47 17.11
CA HIS A 167 19.65 -25.06 15.73
C HIS A 167 19.90 -23.55 15.57
N LEU A 168 19.24 -22.72 16.39
CA LEU A 168 19.53 -21.28 16.46
C LEU A 168 20.97 -21.00 16.88
N ARG A 169 21.54 -21.81 17.80
CA ARG A 169 22.96 -21.68 18.17
C ARG A 169 23.89 -21.90 16.97
N SER A 170 23.58 -22.86 16.10
CA SER A 170 24.34 -23.08 14.86
C SER A 170 24.27 -21.88 13.92
N TRP A 171 23.10 -21.24 13.79
CA TRP A 171 22.96 -20.00 13.01
C TRP A 171 23.83 -18.87 13.56
N ILE A 172 23.84 -18.67 14.87
CA ILE A 172 24.68 -17.66 15.54
C ILE A 172 26.16 -17.93 15.28
N ASP A 173 26.59 -19.19 15.36
CA ASP A 173 27.98 -19.57 15.15
C ASP A 173 28.42 -19.34 13.68
N VAL A 174 27.57 -19.64 12.70
CA VAL A 174 27.82 -19.34 11.27
C VAL A 174 27.88 -17.84 11.02
N LEU A 175 26.90 -17.08 11.53
CA LEU A 175 26.85 -15.63 11.35
C LEU A 175 28.08 -14.94 11.97
N LYS A 176 28.52 -15.41 13.14
CA LYS A 176 29.77 -14.96 13.78
C LYS A 176 31.00 -15.18 12.89
N LEU A 177 31.06 -16.30 12.18
CA LEU A 177 32.15 -16.58 11.24
C LEU A 177 32.10 -15.62 10.05
N VAL A 178 30.94 -15.46 9.41
CA VAL A 178 30.75 -14.53 8.29
C VAL A 178 31.15 -13.10 8.67
N LEU A 179 30.69 -12.62 9.83
CA LEU A 179 31.02 -11.26 10.31
C LEU A 179 32.50 -11.06 10.62
N ARG A 180 33.27 -12.13 10.87
CA ARG A 180 34.74 -12.05 11.06
C ARG A 180 35.49 -12.05 9.74
N LEU A 181 34.90 -12.61 8.69
CA LEU A 181 35.50 -12.66 7.35
C LEU A 181 35.27 -11.36 6.58
N LEU A 182 34.14 -10.69 6.81
CA LEU A 182 33.82 -9.43 6.16
C LEU A 182 34.65 -8.26 6.73
N PRO A 183 35.19 -7.38 5.89
CA PRO A 183 35.82 -6.13 6.35
C PRO A 183 34.77 -5.19 6.95
N ASP A 184 35.18 -4.32 7.86
CA ASP A 184 34.27 -3.48 8.66
C ASP A 184 33.30 -2.65 7.82
N GLU A 185 33.75 -2.12 6.68
CA GLU A 185 32.94 -1.36 5.73
C GLU A 185 31.82 -2.16 5.05
N ASN A 186 31.97 -3.48 4.97
CA ASN A 186 31.02 -4.38 4.30
C ASN A 186 30.16 -5.18 5.28
N LYS A 187 30.28 -4.92 6.59
CA LYS A 187 29.48 -5.64 7.57
C LYS A 187 28.01 -5.20 7.50
N PRO A 188 27.06 -6.16 7.45
CA PRO A 188 25.64 -5.85 7.50
C PRO A 188 25.24 -5.36 8.91
N ASP A 189 24.16 -4.57 8.99
CA ASP A 189 23.41 -4.47 10.25
C ASP A 189 22.77 -5.86 10.52
N VAL A 190 22.63 -6.26 11.79
CA VAL A 190 22.03 -7.55 12.16
C VAL A 190 20.77 -7.30 12.98
N LEU A 191 19.65 -7.88 12.54
CA LEU A 191 18.39 -7.89 13.29
C LEU A 191 18.13 -9.29 13.84
N TYR A 192 18.03 -9.42 15.16
CA TYR A 192 17.59 -10.64 15.81
C TYR A 192 16.15 -10.49 16.30
N ALA A 193 15.27 -11.35 15.79
CA ALA A 193 13.84 -11.34 16.08
C ALA A 193 13.33 -12.78 16.27
N GLY A 194 13.95 -13.51 17.20
CA GLY A 194 13.68 -14.92 17.45
C GLY A 194 13.54 -15.23 18.95
N ASN A 195 13.69 -16.51 19.30
CA ASN A 195 13.52 -17.01 20.67
C ASN A 195 14.26 -16.19 21.74
N VAL A 196 13.50 -15.56 22.64
CA VAL A 196 14.00 -14.69 23.73
C VAL A 196 15.08 -15.34 24.59
N LEU A 197 15.08 -16.67 24.75
CA LEU A 197 16.08 -17.40 25.55
C LEU A 197 17.51 -17.30 25.00
N LEU A 198 17.68 -16.92 23.74
CA LEU A 198 19.00 -16.79 23.11
C LEU A 198 19.49 -15.35 23.01
N GLU A 199 18.71 -14.36 23.44
CA GLU A 199 19.05 -12.94 23.36
C GLU A 199 20.43 -12.62 23.97
N GLU A 200 20.69 -13.08 25.20
CA GLU A 200 21.98 -12.90 25.88
C GLU A 200 23.16 -13.47 25.08
N ARG A 201 22.96 -14.64 24.45
CA ARG A 201 24.00 -15.27 23.63
C ARG A 201 24.24 -14.48 22.35
N VAL A 202 23.17 -14.05 21.67
CA VAL A 202 23.23 -13.27 20.44
C VAL A 202 23.99 -11.97 20.69
N LYS A 203 23.63 -11.22 21.75
CA LYS A 203 24.33 -9.99 22.15
C LYS A 203 25.81 -10.25 22.36
N ARG A 204 26.16 -11.19 23.26
CA ARG A 204 27.56 -11.50 23.58
C ARG A 204 28.39 -11.91 22.36
N GLN A 205 27.80 -12.57 21.36
CA GLN A 205 28.56 -13.12 20.22
C GLN A 205 28.59 -12.22 18.98
N LEU A 206 27.53 -11.46 18.71
CA LEU A 206 27.37 -10.70 17.47
C LEU A 206 27.54 -9.19 17.65
N GLU A 207 27.16 -8.63 18.80
CA GLU A 207 27.29 -7.17 19.07
C GLU A 207 28.73 -6.66 18.99
N PRO A 208 29.78 -7.41 19.41
CA PRO A 208 31.17 -6.98 19.23
C PRO A 208 31.63 -6.96 17.76
N LEU A 209 30.86 -7.56 16.85
CA LEU A 209 31.24 -7.76 15.46
C LEU A 209 30.47 -6.86 14.49
N ALA A 210 29.22 -6.50 14.79
CA ALA A 210 28.33 -5.73 13.92
C ALA A 210 27.31 -4.90 14.70
N ASP A 211 26.65 -3.95 14.02
CA ASP A 211 25.52 -3.19 14.56
C ASP A 211 24.31 -4.13 14.77
N LEU A 212 24.18 -4.67 15.99
CA LEU A 212 23.12 -5.61 16.37
C LEU A 212 21.90 -4.87 16.93
N THR A 213 20.71 -5.21 16.43
CA THR A 213 19.42 -4.85 17.02
C THR A 213 18.67 -6.11 17.43
N VAL A 214 18.29 -6.20 18.70
CA VAL A 214 17.42 -7.28 19.21
C VAL A 214 16.02 -6.73 19.43
N VAL A 215 15.01 -7.47 18.97
CA VAL A 215 13.58 -7.14 19.14
C VAL A 215 12.81 -8.38 19.63
N PRO A 216 11.58 -8.20 20.14
CA PRO A 216 10.68 -9.31 20.39
C PRO A 216 10.55 -10.25 19.17
N ASN A 217 10.32 -11.52 19.46
CA ASN A 217 10.16 -12.55 18.45
C ASN A 217 8.98 -12.21 17.51
N ILE A 218 9.21 -12.29 16.20
CA ILE A 218 8.15 -12.03 15.20
C ILE A 218 7.10 -13.13 15.13
N ARG A 219 7.41 -14.29 15.71
CA ARG A 219 6.51 -15.43 15.84
C ARG A 219 6.69 -16.04 17.24
N PRO A 220 6.14 -15.41 18.28
CA PRO A 220 6.34 -15.86 19.66
C PRO A 220 5.68 -17.23 19.91
N ASP A 221 4.57 -17.53 19.23
CA ASP A 221 3.80 -18.78 19.31
C ASP A 221 3.42 -19.27 17.88
N GLN A 222 2.95 -20.51 17.75
CA GLN A 222 2.59 -21.13 16.47
C GLN A 222 1.54 -20.33 15.70
N ASP A 223 0.55 -19.79 16.40
CA ASP A 223 -0.61 -19.08 15.82
C ASP A 223 -0.51 -17.55 15.94
N GLU A 224 0.61 -17.03 16.49
CA GLU A 224 0.80 -15.60 16.71
C GLU A 224 1.92 -15.05 15.82
N MET A 225 1.65 -13.95 15.13
CA MET A 225 2.63 -13.21 14.33
C MET A 225 2.57 -11.72 14.65
N ASP A 226 3.63 -11.18 15.25
CA ASP A 226 3.77 -9.75 15.54
C ASP A 226 5.01 -9.18 14.84
N LEU A 227 4.78 -8.51 13.71
CA LEU A 227 5.85 -7.90 12.93
C LEU A 227 6.20 -6.49 13.40
N VAL A 228 5.37 -5.84 14.23
CA VAL A 228 5.46 -4.40 14.50
C VAL A 228 6.80 -4.01 15.16
N PRO A 229 7.31 -4.72 16.18
CA PRO A 229 8.59 -4.38 16.78
C PRO A 229 9.76 -4.48 15.78
N ALA A 230 9.75 -5.52 14.95
CA ALA A 230 10.77 -5.73 13.93
C ALA A 230 10.68 -4.68 12.81
N GLN A 231 9.48 -4.34 12.34
CA GLN A 231 9.26 -3.26 11.36
C GLN A 231 9.80 -1.93 11.88
N ALA A 232 9.55 -1.59 13.16
CA ALA A 232 10.05 -0.37 13.78
C ALA A 232 11.59 -0.33 13.90
N ALA A 233 12.24 -1.48 14.08
CA ALA A 233 13.70 -1.59 14.07
C ALA A 233 14.27 -1.46 12.66
N VAL A 234 13.69 -2.18 11.69
CA VAL A 234 14.06 -2.10 10.27
C VAL A 234 13.92 -0.68 9.75
N GLU A 235 12.83 0.02 10.10
CA GLU A 235 12.61 1.43 9.76
C GLU A 235 13.82 2.30 10.12
N LYS A 236 14.33 2.17 11.35
CA LYS A 236 15.49 2.94 11.83
C LYS A 236 16.75 2.61 11.02
N ILE A 237 16.98 1.33 10.73
CA ILE A 237 18.11 0.86 9.91
C ILE A 237 18.03 1.45 8.51
N VAL A 238 16.86 1.35 7.85
CA VAL A 238 16.62 1.89 6.50
C VAL A 238 16.85 3.40 6.47
N VAL A 239 16.25 4.16 7.39
CA VAL A 239 16.41 5.62 7.42
C VAL A 239 17.88 6.02 7.66
N LYS A 240 18.60 5.32 8.55
CA LYS A 240 20.04 5.50 8.78
C LYS A 240 20.85 5.25 7.50
N ARG A 241 20.51 4.19 6.74
CA ARG A 241 21.17 3.86 5.47
C ARG A 241 20.85 4.90 4.39
N TYR A 242 19.62 5.38 4.28
CA TYR A 242 19.24 6.45 3.36
C TYR A 242 19.96 7.76 3.63
N GLN A 243 20.19 8.12 4.90
CA GLN A 243 20.97 9.31 5.25
C GLN A 243 22.43 9.23 4.78
N LYS A 244 22.97 8.02 4.59
CA LYS A 244 24.31 7.79 4.04
C LYS A 244 24.29 7.71 2.50
N ALA A 245 23.30 7.01 1.95
CA ALA A 245 23.27 6.62 0.54
C ALA A 245 22.64 7.67 -0.40
N ILE A 246 21.70 8.49 0.09
CA ILE A 246 20.94 9.43 -0.75
C ILE A 246 21.51 10.85 -0.60
N PRO A 247 22.09 11.44 -1.66
CA PRO A 247 22.60 12.80 -1.62
C PRO A 247 21.54 13.81 -1.17
N GLY A 248 21.89 14.63 -0.17
CA GLY A 248 21.01 15.67 0.37
C GLY A 248 20.02 15.21 1.45
N PHE A 249 19.76 13.91 1.62
CA PHE A 249 18.74 13.43 2.58
C PHE A 249 19.10 13.75 4.04
N LYS A 250 20.35 13.51 4.45
CA LYS A 250 20.85 13.89 5.79
C LYS A 250 20.77 15.39 6.03
N GLY A 251 21.05 16.19 4.98
CA GLY A 251 20.99 17.65 5.03
C GLY A 251 19.56 18.15 5.25
N LEU A 252 18.60 17.55 4.53
CA LEU A 252 17.17 17.82 4.69
C LEU A 252 16.76 17.57 6.14
N ILE A 253 16.95 16.36 6.68
CA ILE A 253 16.51 16.00 8.03
C ILE A 253 17.14 16.89 9.11
N LYS A 254 18.46 17.11 9.05
CA LYS A 254 19.19 17.85 10.10
C LYS A 254 18.84 19.33 10.14
N LYS A 255 18.71 19.99 8.98
CA LYS A 255 18.49 21.44 8.91
C LYS A 255 17.11 21.85 9.40
N SER A 256 16.08 21.04 9.16
CA SER A 256 14.68 21.35 9.48
C SER A 256 14.14 20.68 10.74
N LYS A 257 14.98 19.92 11.48
CA LYS A 257 14.52 19.07 12.59
C LYS A 257 13.32 18.19 12.17
N SER A 258 13.31 17.73 10.91
CA SER A 258 12.22 16.94 10.37
C SER A 258 12.17 15.57 11.03
N ILE A 259 10.96 15.02 11.14
CA ILE A 259 10.81 13.57 11.25
C ILE A 259 10.86 12.97 9.86
N ALA A 260 11.47 11.79 9.74
CA ALA A 260 11.53 11.05 8.50
C ALA A 260 11.19 9.58 8.72
N GLY A 261 10.52 8.98 7.75
CA GLY A 261 10.19 7.57 7.77
C GLY A 261 9.91 7.00 6.39
N THR A 262 9.81 5.69 6.28
CA THR A 262 9.39 5.02 5.06
C THR A 262 7.88 5.13 4.88
N LYS A 263 7.44 5.20 3.62
CA LYS A 263 6.00 5.24 3.29
C LYS A 263 5.27 4.00 3.84
N SER A 264 5.89 2.81 3.78
CA SER A 264 5.25 1.57 4.22
C SER A 264 5.04 1.49 5.73
N PHE A 265 6.04 1.89 6.52
CA PHE A 265 5.88 1.88 7.97
C PHE A 265 4.89 2.94 8.44
N ALA A 266 4.87 4.11 7.79
CA ALA A 266 3.89 5.14 8.06
C ALA A 266 2.46 4.70 7.69
N LEU A 267 2.27 4.02 6.55
CA LEU A 267 0.99 3.39 6.19
C LEU A 267 0.55 2.36 7.22
N SER A 268 1.48 1.52 7.72
CA SER A 268 1.16 0.51 8.74
C SER A 268 0.51 1.10 10.00
N ARG A 269 0.90 2.32 10.39
CA ARG A 269 0.30 3.05 11.51
C ARG A 269 -1.14 3.44 11.22
N MET A 270 -1.41 3.94 10.01
CA MET A 270 -2.78 4.28 9.61
C MET A 270 -3.67 3.05 9.52
N ILE A 271 -3.16 1.93 9.01
CA ILE A 271 -3.90 0.67 8.98
C ILE A 271 -4.32 0.24 10.39
N ARG A 272 -3.40 0.24 11.36
CA ARG A 272 -3.73 -0.12 12.74
C ARG A 272 -4.71 0.88 13.37
N TYR A 273 -4.54 2.18 13.10
CA TYR A 273 -5.45 3.21 13.60
C TYR A 273 -6.87 3.02 13.05
N LEU A 274 -7.02 2.89 11.73
CA LEU A 274 -8.31 2.73 11.06
C LEU A 274 -8.97 1.37 11.39
N GLY A 275 -8.19 0.29 11.45
CA GLY A 275 -8.67 -1.03 11.86
C GLY A 275 -9.26 -1.03 13.27
N LYS A 276 -8.61 -0.35 14.22
CA LYS A 276 -9.13 -0.17 15.58
C LYS A 276 -10.36 0.73 15.63
N ALA A 277 -10.40 1.79 14.83
CA ALA A 277 -11.58 2.65 14.72
C ALA A 277 -12.83 1.88 14.24
N ASN A 278 -12.64 0.86 13.39
CA ASN A 278 -13.71 0.01 12.85
C ASN A 278 -14.07 -1.21 13.73
N ALA A 279 -13.46 -1.39 14.90
CA ALA A 279 -13.70 -2.56 15.75
C ALA A 279 -15.20 -2.75 16.12
N LYS A 280 -15.98 -1.66 16.19
CA LYS A 280 -17.42 -1.70 16.49
C LYS A 280 -18.26 -2.30 15.37
N THR A 281 -17.89 -2.10 14.11
CA THR A 281 -18.64 -2.60 12.95
C THR A 281 -18.21 -4.00 12.53
N LYS A 282 -17.13 -4.53 13.14
CA LYS A 282 -16.47 -5.80 12.76
C LYS A 282 -16.04 -5.85 11.29
N LYS A 283 -15.97 -4.70 10.62
CA LYS A 283 -15.42 -4.57 9.27
C LYS A 283 -13.94 -4.22 9.35
N GLY A 284 -13.15 -4.75 8.44
CA GLY A 284 -11.77 -4.34 8.26
C GLY A 284 -11.66 -3.02 7.50
N VAL A 285 -10.44 -2.56 7.31
CA VAL A 285 -10.05 -1.49 6.38
C VAL A 285 -9.07 -2.06 5.38
N LEU A 286 -9.16 -1.66 4.11
CA LEU A 286 -8.21 -2.01 3.07
C LEU A 286 -7.65 -0.73 2.47
N THR A 287 -6.36 -0.71 2.17
CA THR A 287 -5.70 0.37 1.45
C THR A 287 -4.90 -0.21 0.30
N LEU A 288 -4.86 0.52 -0.80
CA LEU A 288 -4.14 0.14 -2.00
C LEU A 288 -3.49 1.39 -2.60
N ASP A 289 -2.17 1.38 -2.75
CA ASP A 289 -1.39 2.40 -3.46
C ASP A 289 -0.76 1.78 -4.72
N LEU A 290 -1.28 2.14 -5.90
CA LEU A 290 -0.68 1.79 -7.19
C LEU A 290 0.35 2.84 -7.61
N GLY A 291 1.54 2.75 -7.03
CA GLY A 291 2.71 3.56 -7.38
C GLY A 291 3.45 3.08 -8.62
N GLY A 292 4.35 3.92 -9.15
CA GLY A 292 5.16 3.59 -10.34
C GLY A 292 6.21 2.48 -10.11
N GLY A 293 6.77 2.37 -8.90
CA GLY A 293 7.80 1.36 -8.58
C GLY A 293 7.27 0.11 -7.86
N SER A 294 6.11 0.21 -7.21
CA SER A 294 5.52 -0.87 -6.40
C SER A 294 4.03 -0.64 -6.18
N THR A 295 3.30 -1.72 -5.93
CA THR A 295 1.96 -1.72 -5.35
C THR A 295 2.09 -1.92 -3.84
N MET A 296 1.53 -1.01 -3.05
CA MET A 296 1.44 -1.19 -1.61
C MET A 296 0.01 -1.58 -1.24
N LEU A 297 -0.16 -2.70 -0.55
CA LEU A 297 -1.47 -3.14 -0.04
C LEU A 297 -1.38 -3.21 1.48
N GLY A 298 -2.33 -2.60 2.17
CA GLY A 298 -2.42 -2.65 3.62
C GLY A 298 -3.82 -3.01 4.04
N ALA A 299 -3.97 -3.90 5.01
CA ALA A 299 -5.27 -4.30 5.53
C ALA A 299 -5.24 -4.39 7.05
N GLY A 300 -6.35 -4.08 7.71
CA GLY A 300 -6.49 -4.22 9.15
C GLY A 300 -7.89 -4.65 9.53
N SER A 301 -8.02 -5.52 10.53
CA SER A 301 -9.30 -6.05 11.03
C SER A 301 -9.17 -6.38 12.51
N GLY A 302 -9.80 -5.59 13.39
CA GLY A 302 -9.61 -5.76 14.84
C GLY A 302 -8.16 -5.49 15.26
N GLU A 303 -7.49 -6.48 15.84
CA GLU A 303 -6.07 -6.40 16.21
C GLU A 303 -5.13 -6.83 15.06
N ASP A 304 -5.65 -7.52 14.05
CA ASP A 304 -4.87 -7.93 12.89
C ASP A 304 -4.57 -6.74 11.99
N ALA A 305 -3.31 -6.61 11.57
CA ALA A 305 -2.88 -5.60 10.62
C ALA A 305 -1.65 -6.06 9.84
N GLY A 306 -1.62 -5.72 8.55
CA GLY A 306 -0.51 -6.06 7.66
C GLY A 306 -0.31 -5.02 6.58
N VAL A 307 0.92 -4.94 6.09
CA VAL A 307 1.29 -4.16 4.90
C VAL A 307 2.18 -5.04 4.01
N LEU A 308 2.02 -4.90 2.71
CA LEU A 308 2.81 -5.52 1.65
C LEU A 308 3.31 -4.44 0.68
N ILE A 309 4.56 -4.55 0.26
CA ILE A 309 5.16 -3.83 -0.86
C ILE A 309 5.44 -4.84 -1.98
N GLN A 310 4.51 -4.98 -2.91
CA GLN A 310 4.72 -5.77 -4.12
C GLN A 310 5.50 -4.92 -5.14
N PRO A 311 6.74 -5.27 -5.51
CA PRO A 311 7.46 -4.56 -6.56
C PRO A 311 6.66 -4.59 -7.87
N ALA A 312 6.73 -3.50 -8.66
CA ALA A 312 6.21 -3.56 -10.04
C ALA A 312 7.05 -4.50 -10.92
N ARG A 313 8.30 -4.77 -10.49
CA ARG A 313 9.26 -5.67 -11.15
C ARG A 313 10.02 -6.51 -10.12
N ASP A 314 10.03 -7.82 -10.31
CA ASP A 314 10.85 -8.74 -9.52
C ASP A 314 12.28 -8.81 -10.08
N GLY A 315 13.01 -7.70 -10.05
CA GLY A 315 14.50 -7.62 -10.11
C GLY A 315 15.27 -8.20 -11.31
N LEU A 316 14.71 -9.13 -12.08
CA LEU A 316 15.37 -9.97 -13.07
C LEU A 316 15.14 -9.41 -14.49
N PRO A 317 16.14 -9.48 -15.39
CA PRO A 317 15.91 -9.32 -16.83
C PRO A 317 14.96 -10.44 -17.30
N GLY A 318 13.80 -10.11 -17.86
CA GLY A 318 12.74 -11.08 -18.22
C GLY A 318 11.53 -11.11 -17.28
N SER A 319 11.41 -10.16 -16.35
CA SER A 319 10.33 -10.04 -15.35
C SER A 319 8.90 -9.85 -15.89
N ILE A 320 8.74 -9.71 -17.20
CA ILE A 320 7.43 -9.77 -17.85
C ILE A 320 7.30 -11.20 -18.34
N ASP A 321 6.58 -12.02 -17.58
CA ASP A 321 6.28 -13.38 -17.99
C ASP A 321 5.09 -13.42 -18.95
N VAL A 322 4.96 -14.56 -19.66
CA VAL A 322 3.88 -14.77 -20.64
C VAL A 322 2.50 -14.68 -20.00
N GLY A 323 2.34 -15.14 -18.75
CA GLY A 323 1.06 -15.06 -18.04
C GLY A 323 0.64 -13.63 -17.70
N MET A 324 1.59 -12.74 -17.43
CA MET A 324 1.34 -11.30 -17.29
C MET A 324 0.85 -10.69 -18.61
N ILE A 325 1.53 -10.98 -19.72
CA ILE A 325 1.15 -10.46 -21.04
C ILE A 325 -0.26 -10.96 -21.41
N ASP A 326 -0.52 -12.25 -21.22
CA ASP A 326 -1.82 -12.87 -21.51
C ASP A 326 -2.94 -12.23 -20.69
N PHE A 327 -2.73 -12.04 -19.38
CA PHE A 327 -3.72 -11.39 -18.52
C PHE A 327 -3.97 -9.96 -18.98
N VAL A 328 -2.92 -9.17 -19.20
CA VAL A 328 -3.07 -7.77 -19.59
C VAL A 328 -3.75 -7.66 -20.94
N HIS A 329 -3.41 -8.51 -21.90
CA HIS A 329 -4.08 -8.58 -23.21
C HIS A 329 -5.57 -8.89 -23.06
N GLN A 330 -5.93 -9.93 -22.30
CA GLN A 330 -7.34 -10.30 -22.07
C GLN A 330 -8.15 -9.19 -21.39
N TRP A 331 -7.52 -8.40 -20.51
CA TRP A 331 -8.19 -7.30 -19.83
C TRP A 331 -8.11 -5.95 -20.54
N THR A 332 -7.43 -5.87 -21.70
CA THR A 332 -7.32 -4.64 -22.48
C THR A 332 -8.59 -4.42 -23.29
N ALA A 333 -9.27 -3.28 -23.06
CA ALA A 333 -10.49 -2.85 -23.73
C ALA A 333 -10.24 -2.23 -25.12
N ALA A 334 -9.27 -2.75 -25.86
CA ALA A 334 -8.83 -2.25 -27.17
C ALA A 334 -8.35 -3.40 -28.05
N SER A 335 -8.38 -3.19 -29.36
CA SER A 335 -7.93 -4.17 -30.35
C SER A 335 -6.41 -4.09 -30.50
N VAL A 336 -5.69 -4.67 -29.53
CA VAL A 336 -4.22 -4.71 -29.49
C VAL A 336 -3.73 -6.14 -29.59
N THR A 337 -2.52 -6.35 -30.09
CA THR A 337 -1.86 -7.65 -30.07
C THR A 337 -1.13 -7.87 -28.74
N GLN A 338 -0.82 -9.12 -28.41
CA GLN A 338 0.08 -9.44 -27.28
C GLN A 338 1.46 -8.78 -27.41
N LYS A 339 1.92 -8.55 -28.64
CA LYS A 339 3.18 -7.85 -28.91
C LYS A 339 3.08 -6.38 -28.50
N ASP A 340 1.99 -5.70 -28.84
CA ASP A 340 1.77 -4.30 -28.44
C ASP A 340 1.72 -4.18 -26.91
N VAL A 341 1.06 -5.12 -26.23
CA VAL A 341 1.06 -5.21 -24.76
C VAL A 341 2.47 -5.40 -24.22
N SER A 342 3.23 -6.34 -24.76
CA SER A 342 4.61 -6.59 -24.33
C SER A 342 5.50 -5.36 -24.52
N GLU A 343 5.40 -4.68 -25.65
CA GLU A 343 6.17 -3.46 -25.95
C GLU A 343 5.79 -2.33 -24.99
N PHE A 344 4.49 -2.11 -24.76
CA PHE A 344 4.01 -1.14 -23.80
C PHE A 344 4.52 -1.42 -22.38
N LEU A 345 4.42 -2.66 -21.90
CA LEU A 345 4.86 -3.04 -20.56
C LEU A 345 6.39 -2.91 -20.39
N CYS A 346 7.17 -3.27 -21.41
CA CYS A 346 8.62 -3.06 -21.42
C CYS A 346 8.97 -1.57 -21.31
N ASN A 347 8.32 -0.72 -22.12
CA ASN A 347 8.54 0.73 -22.09
C ASN A 347 8.12 1.33 -20.75
N HIS A 348 6.96 0.93 -20.22
CA HIS A 348 6.48 1.40 -18.93
C HIS A 348 7.38 0.96 -17.77
N ALA A 349 7.98 -0.23 -17.84
CA ALA A 349 8.95 -0.70 -16.86
C ALA A 349 10.26 0.12 -16.88
N LEU A 350 10.70 0.60 -18.04
CA LEU A 350 11.88 1.45 -18.20
C LEU A 350 11.60 2.92 -17.86
N LEU A 351 10.39 3.40 -18.15
CA LEU A 351 9.96 4.78 -17.95
C LEU A 351 8.65 4.83 -17.13
N PRO A 352 8.67 4.56 -15.81
CA PRO A 352 7.45 4.52 -14.99
C PRO A 352 6.72 5.86 -14.81
N HIS A 353 7.29 6.94 -15.36
CA HIS A 353 6.68 8.27 -15.41
C HIS A 353 5.92 8.53 -16.71
N PHE A 354 6.04 7.64 -17.70
CA PHE A 354 5.36 7.73 -18.98
C PHE A 354 3.84 7.63 -18.78
N ALA A 355 3.12 8.67 -19.21
CA ALA A 355 1.67 8.67 -19.30
C ALA A 355 1.27 8.20 -20.71
N PRO A 356 0.23 7.37 -20.86
CA PRO A 356 -0.25 6.98 -22.18
C PRO A 356 -0.63 8.19 -23.04
N GLU A 357 -0.19 8.20 -24.29
CA GLU A 357 -0.46 9.28 -25.26
C GLU A 357 -1.76 9.04 -26.06
N ASP A 358 -2.26 7.80 -26.06
CA ASP A 358 -3.46 7.37 -26.76
C ASP A 358 -4.37 6.48 -25.88
N LEU A 359 -5.55 6.16 -26.42
CA LEU A 359 -6.55 5.36 -25.72
C LEU A 359 -6.15 3.88 -25.57
N ASP A 360 -5.38 3.35 -26.51
CA ASP A 360 -4.95 1.95 -26.49
C ASP A 360 -3.91 1.72 -25.38
N GLY A 361 -2.91 2.60 -25.28
CA GLY A 361 -1.95 2.60 -24.17
C GLY A 361 -2.63 2.83 -22.82
N LEU A 362 -3.68 3.67 -22.76
CA LEU A 362 -4.48 3.83 -21.55
C LEU A 362 -5.19 2.53 -21.18
N ALA A 363 -5.80 1.85 -22.15
CA ALA A 363 -6.48 0.57 -21.93
C ALA A 363 -5.51 -0.51 -21.43
N ILE A 364 -4.29 -0.58 -22.01
CA ILE A 364 -3.23 -1.49 -21.55
C ILE A 364 -2.81 -1.15 -20.11
N LEU A 365 -2.60 0.14 -19.78
CA LEU A 365 -2.22 0.57 -18.44
C LEU A 365 -3.29 0.20 -17.39
N GLN A 366 -4.57 0.37 -17.73
CA GLN A 366 -5.68 -0.02 -16.85
C GLN A 366 -5.77 -1.55 -16.66
N ALA A 367 -5.52 -2.33 -17.71
CA ALA A 367 -5.44 -3.78 -17.61
C ALA A 367 -4.26 -4.23 -16.73
N TYR A 368 -3.10 -3.59 -16.89
CA TYR A 368 -1.93 -3.81 -16.04
C TYR A 368 -2.17 -3.42 -14.58
N ALA A 369 -2.94 -2.36 -14.32
CA ALA A 369 -3.36 -1.99 -12.97
C ALA A 369 -4.13 -3.13 -12.29
N ARG A 370 -5.12 -3.71 -12.98
CA ARG A 370 -5.91 -4.86 -12.48
C ARG A 370 -5.01 -6.05 -12.14
N TYR A 371 -4.05 -6.37 -13.02
CA TYR A 371 -3.06 -7.42 -12.79
C TYR A 371 -2.28 -7.17 -11.49
N ARG A 372 -1.75 -5.95 -11.33
CA ARG A 372 -0.95 -5.57 -10.16
C ARG A 372 -1.73 -5.60 -8.86
N ILE A 373 -3.01 -5.23 -8.89
CA ILE A 373 -3.91 -5.33 -7.73
C ILE A 373 -4.10 -6.79 -7.33
N ARG A 374 -4.42 -7.65 -8.31
CA ARG A 374 -4.63 -9.08 -8.12
C ARG A 374 -3.39 -9.77 -7.54
N GLN A 375 -2.22 -9.47 -8.07
CA GLN A 375 -0.94 -10.01 -7.56
C GLN A 375 -0.66 -9.56 -6.13
N ALA A 376 -0.88 -8.27 -5.82
CA ALA A 376 -0.68 -7.77 -4.46
C ALA A 376 -1.66 -8.40 -3.47
N ALA A 377 -2.94 -8.56 -3.83
CA ALA A 377 -3.92 -9.19 -2.97
C ALA A 377 -3.61 -10.68 -2.73
N HIS A 378 -3.19 -11.40 -3.77
CA HIS A 378 -2.75 -12.79 -3.65
C HIS A 378 -1.55 -12.93 -2.72
N ARG A 379 -0.48 -12.15 -2.96
CA ARG A 379 0.72 -12.19 -2.13
C ARG A 379 0.45 -11.78 -0.67
N PHE A 380 -0.47 -10.84 -0.46
CA PHE A 380 -0.87 -10.44 0.89
C PHE A 380 -1.56 -11.61 1.62
N ALA A 381 -2.46 -12.35 0.97
CA ALA A 381 -3.10 -13.53 1.55
C ALA A 381 -2.12 -14.67 1.86
N GLU A 382 -1.05 -14.82 1.07
CA GLU A 382 0.03 -15.78 1.38
C GLU A 382 0.74 -15.42 2.69
N ASN A 383 0.97 -14.13 2.92
CA ASN A 383 1.65 -13.62 4.11
C ASN A 383 0.76 -13.60 5.35
N TYR A 384 -0.53 -13.27 5.20
CA TYR A 384 -1.45 -13.03 6.32
C TYR A 384 -2.67 -13.95 6.23
N SER A 385 -2.73 -14.98 7.08
CA SER A 385 -3.78 -16.01 7.05
C SER A 385 -5.18 -15.50 7.37
N TRP A 386 -5.31 -14.39 8.11
CA TRP A 386 -6.58 -13.74 8.41
C TRP A 386 -7.15 -12.95 7.21
N PHE A 387 -6.35 -12.66 6.19
CA PHE A 387 -6.79 -12.00 4.97
C PHE A 387 -7.12 -13.03 3.90
N THR A 388 -8.40 -13.19 3.58
CA THR A 388 -8.83 -14.23 2.64
C THR A 388 -8.98 -13.67 1.22
N TYR A 389 -8.04 -14.01 0.35
CA TYR A 389 -8.15 -13.79 -1.10
C TYR A 389 -8.00 -15.12 -1.84
N LYS A 390 -8.91 -15.42 -2.77
CA LYS A 390 -8.82 -16.64 -3.59
C LYS A 390 -8.90 -16.26 -5.05
N GLN A 391 -7.95 -16.72 -5.87
CA GLN A 391 -7.89 -16.34 -7.29
C GLN A 391 -9.19 -16.58 -8.07
N LYS A 392 -9.98 -17.60 -7.69
CA LYS A 392 -11.29 -17.92 -8.30
C LYS A 392 -12.50 -17.27 -7.62
N LYS A 393 -12.32 -16.54 -6.52
CA LYS A 393 -13.43 -15.87 -5.79
C LYS A 393 -13.20 -14.38 -5.54
N GLY A 394 -11.98 -13.89 -5.68
CA GLY A 394 -11.60 -12.53 -5.30
C GLY A 394 -11.40 -12.38 -3.80
N LEU A 395 -11.64 -11.15 -3.32
CA LEU A 395 -11.51 -10.75 -1.92
C LEU A 395 -12.74 -11.17 -1.11
N LEU A 396 -12.51 -12.07 -0.16
CA LEU A 396 -13.51 -12.54 0.80
C LEU A 396 -13.39 -11.77 2.11
N GLY A 397 -14.52 -11.42 2.71
CA GLY A 397 -14.61 -10.67 3.96
C GLY A 397 -14.99 -9.21 3.76
N SER A 398 -15.40 -8.56 4.85
CA SER A 398 -15.92 -7.19 4.82
C SER A 398 -14.82 -6.19 5.15
N PHE A 399 -14.30 -5.49 4.14
CA PHE A 399 -13.38 -4.37 4.30
C PHE A 399 -14.05 -3.09 3.87
N GLU A 400 -14.27 -2.16 4.80
CA GLU A 400 -14.89 -0.87 4.55
C GLU A 400 -14.35 0.19 5.53
N PRO A 401 -13.77 1.29 5.04
CA PRO A 401 -13.61 1.64 3.63
C PRO A 401 -12.45 0.89 2.95
N MET A 402 -12.47 0.88 1.61
CA MET A 402 -11.31 0.61 0.77
C MET A 402 -10.72 1.94 0.30
N ILE A 403 -9.52 2.28 0.77
CA ILE A 403 -8.85 3.55 0.44
C ILE A 403 -7.83 3.32 -0.68
N ALA A 404 -8.12 3.83 -1.86
CA ALA A 404 -7.30 3.76 -3.05
C ALA A 404 -6.37 4.99 -3.17
N SER A 405 -5.14 4.79 -3.62
CA SER A 405 -4.10 5.80 -3.78
C SER A 405 -3.17 5.42 -4.94
N GLY A 406 -2.19 6.28 -5.23
CA GLY A 406 -1.21 6.04 -6.29
C GLY A 406 -1.66 6.58 -7.65
N SER A 407 -0.69 7.06 -8.44
CA SER A 407 -0.95 7.90 -9.62
C SER A 407 -1.77 7.20 -10.70
N ILE A 408 -1.70 5.87 -10.81
CA ILE A 408 -2.49 5.12 -11.78
C ILE A 408 -4.00 5.23 -11.46
N LEU A 409 -4.36 5.33 -10.18
CA LEU A 409 -5.74 5.43 -9.70
C LEU A 409 -6.18 6.89 -9.52
N THR A 410 -5.28 7.78 -9.10
CA THR A 410 -5.64 9.18 -8.77
C THR A 410 -5.58 10.13 -9.97
N GLN A 411 -5.06 9.70 -11.12
CA GLN A 411 -4.97 10.51 -12.36
C GLN A 411 -5.71 9.84 -13.53
N THR A 412 -6.72 9.02 -13.24
CA THR A 412 -7.57 8.47 -14.29
C THR A 412 -8.40 9.59 -14.95
N PRO A 413 -8.69 9.49 -16.26
CA PRO A 413 -9.61 10.39 -16.95
C PRO A 413 -10.99 10.53 -16.30
N SER A 414 -11.52 9.46 -15.70
CA SER A 414 -12.77 9.50 -14.95
C SER A 414 -12.73 8.69 -13.65
N ALA A 415 -13.63 9.01 -12.72
CA ALA A 415 -13.84 8.26 -11.48
C ALA A 415 -14.32 6.82 -11.75
N GLY A 416 -15.09 6.61 -12.83
CA GLY A 416 -15.56 5.29 -13.26
C GLY A 416 -14.43 4.35 -13.64
N GLN A 417 -13.39 4.86 -14.31
CA GLN A 417 -12.22 4.06 -14.66
C GLN A 417 -11.40 3.63 -13.43
N ALA A 418 -11.26 4.52 -12.43
CA ALA A 418 -10.65 4.16 -11.14
C ALA A 418 -11.47 3.09 -10.41
N MET A 419 -12.80 3.28 -10.35
CA MET A 419 -13.74 2.32 -9.77
C MET A 419 -13.61 0.94 -10.42
N LEU A 420 -13.64 0.86 -11.76
CA LEU A 420 -13.49 -0.40 -12.51
C LEU A 420 -12.19 -1.12 -12.19
N MET A 421 -11.05 -0.42 -12.22
CA MET A 421 -9.76 -1.05 -11.90
C MET A 421 -9.75 -1.67 -10.50
N LEU A 422 -10.38 -1.00 -9.52
CA LEU A 422 -10.46 -1.49 -8.14
C LEU A 422 -11.36 -2.72 -8.01
N ILE A 423 -12.59 -2.67 -8.54
CA ILE A 423 -13.54 -3.78 -8.41
C ILE A 423 -13.15 -4.98 -9.28
N ASP A 424 -12.51 -4.77 -10.42
CA ASP A 424 -12.01 -5.84 -11.30
C ASP A 424 -10.72 -6.49 -10.77
N GLY A 425 -9.86 -5.69 -10.13
CA GLY A 425 -8.61 -6.17 -9.55
C GLY A 425 -8.80 -6.89 -8.22
N LEU A 426 -9.65 -6.36 -7.34
CA LEU A 426 -9.92 -6.93 -6.02
C LEU A 426 -11.03 -7.99 -6.04
N GLU A 427 -11.99 -7.89 -6.96
CA GLU A 427 -13.18 -8.75 -7.00
C GLU A 427 -13.84 -8.90 -5.60
N PRO A 428 -14.24 -7.79 -4.94
CA PRO A 428 -14.72 -7.84 -3.56
C PRO A 428 -16.10 -8.51 -3.45
N TRP A 429 -16.47 -8.92 -2.24
CA TRP A 429 -17.78 -9.47 -1.89
C TRP A 429 -18.55 -8.53 -0.96
N GLY A 430 -19.88 -8.51 -1.09
CA GLY A 430 -20.76 -7.77 -0.21
C GLY A 430 -20.69 -6.25 -0.41
N VAL A 431 -20.86 -5.49 0.67
CA VAL A 431 -20.90 -4.02 0.60
C VAL A 431 -19.62 -3.39 1.12
N THR A 432 -19.07 -2.45 0.35
CA THR A 432 -17.94 -1.61 0.75
C THR A 432 -18.06 -0.20 0.21
N THR A 433 -17.39 0.76 0.83
CA THR A 433 -17.24 2.13 0.33
C THR A 433 -15.81 2.31 -0.18
N ILE A 434 -15.68 2.82 -1.40
CA ILE A 434 -14.38 3.12 -2.01
C ILE A 434 -14.08 4.61 -1.88
N VAL A 435 -12.91 4.91 -1.33
CA VAL A 435 -12.41 6.27 -1.07
C VAL A 435 -11.09 6.47 -1.81
N LEU A 436 -10.92 7.60 -2.49
CA LEU A 436 -9.69 7.94 -3.21
C LEU A 436 -8.88 8.97 -2.42
N ASP A 437 -7.66 8.59 -2.03
CA ASP A 437 -6.61 9.47 -1.50
C ASP A 437 -5.97 10.25 -2.66
N ARG A 438 -6.70 11.24 -3.16
CA ARG A 438 -6.32 12.05 -4.34
C ARG A 438 -4.93 12.67 -4.22
N TYR A 439 -4.58 13.12 -3.02
CA TYR A 439 -3.31 13.78 -2.72
C TYR A 439 -2.19 12.81 -2.28
N GLN A 440 -2.52 11.52 -2.12
CA GLN A 440 -1.60 10.45 -1.70
C GLN A 440 -0.98 10.70 -0.32
N ILE A 441 -1.78 11.27 0.60
CA ILE A 441 -1.34 11.73 1.92
C ILE A 441 -1.55 10.71 3.04
N LEU A 442 -2.27 9.59 2.83
CA LEU A 442 -2.61 8.67 3.91
C LEU A 442 -1.37 8.19 4.69
N PRO A 443 -0.27 7.73 4.06
CA PRO A 443 0.94 7.36 4.81
C PRO A 443 1.57 8.56 5.54
N MET A 444 1.53 9.75 4.94
CA MET A 444 2.06 10.97 5.57
C MET A 444 1.34 11.27 6.90
N LEU A 445 0.03 11.09 6.95
CA LEU A 445 -0.76 11.22 8.19
C LEU A 445 -0.29 10.23 9.26
N GLY A 446 0.09 9.00 8.88
CA GLY A 446 0.64 8.01 9.81
C GLY A 446 2.00 8.40 10.41
N LEU A 447 2.80 9.17 9.68
CA LEU A 447 4.05 9.74 10.19
C LEU A 447 3.77 10.95 11.09
N ILE A 448 2.92 11.88 10.62
CA ILE A 448 2.55 13.11 11.34
C ILE A 448 1.88 12.80 12.68
N GLY A 449 1.05 11.76 12.76
CA GLY A 449 0.36 11.36 14.00
C GLY A 449 1.31 11.03 15.16
N THR A 450 2.60 10.83 14.91
CA THR A 450 3.62 10.68 15.97
C THR A 450 4.03 12.00 16.62
N LEU A 451 3.80 13.13 15.95
CA LEU A 451 4.04 14.49 16.43
C LEU A 451 2.76 15.15 16.89
N GLU A 452 1.72 15.10 16.05
CA GLU A 452 0.43 15.73 16.27
C GLU A 452 -0.70 14.73 16.03
N PRO A 453 -1.14 13.99 17.08
CA PRO A 453 -2.15 12.95 16.94
C PRO A 453 -3.53 13.45 16.47
N VAL A 454 -3.86 14.73 16.70
CA VAL A 454 -5.17 15.29 16.33
C VAL A 454 -5.28 15.54 14.83
N LEU A 455 -4.16 15.90 14.16
CA LEU A 455 -4.14 16.27 12.75
C LEU A 455 -4.66 15.15 11.82
N PRO A 456 -4.19 13.89 11.91
CA PRO A 456 -4.73 12.81 11.08
C PRO A 456 -6.25 12.62 11.22
N VAL A 457 -6.78 12.76 12.44
CA VAL A 457 -8.22 12.60 12.71
C VAL A 457 -9.02 13.68 12.00
N GLN A 458 -8.56 14.93 12.08
CA GLN A 458 -9.24 16.07 11.46
C GLN A 458 -9.16 16.03 9.93
N VAL A 459 -8.00 15.68 9.37
CA VAL A 459 -7.82 15.58 7.90
C VAL A 459 -8.59 14.40 7.30
N LEU A 460 -8.69 13.26 7.99
CA LEU A 460 -9.53 12.13 7.55
C LEU A 460 -11.02 12.51 7.52
N GLY A 461 -11.46 13.42 8.38
CA GLY A 461 -12.82 13.94 8.42
C GLY A 461 -13.07 15.15 7.52
N SER A 462 -12.09 15.56 6.70
CA SER A 462 -12.20 16.67 5.75
C SER A 462 -12.44 16.16 4.32
N ASP A 463 -12.50 17.09 3.38
CA ASP A 463 -12.58 16.87 1.92
C ASP A 463 -11.25 16.42 1.27
N ALA A 464 -10.21 16.11 2.06
CA ALA A 464 -8.92 15.67 1.53
C ALA A 464 -8.98 14.30 0.84
N PHE A 465 -10.01 13.52 1.14
CA PHE A 465 -10.28 12.21 0.55
C PHE A 465 -11.60 12.26 -0.22
N GLU A 466 -11.59 11.78 -1.47
CA GLU A 466 -12.81 11.72 -2.27
C GLU A 466 -13.56 10.41 -1.97
N ASN A 467 -14.82 10.51 -1.57
CA ASN A 467 -15.73 9.37 -1.59
C ASN A 467 -16.14 9.05 -3.05
N LEU A 468 -15.59 7.97 -3.63
CA LEU A 468 -16.05 7.51 -4.94
C LEU A 468 -17.48 6.98 -4.82
N GLY A 469 -17.78 6.20 -3.79
CA GLY A 469 -19.13 5.74 -3.52
C GLY A 469 -19.20 4.34 -2.93
N THR A 470 -20.42 3.87 -2.72
CA THR A 470 -20.69 2.52 -2.22
C THR A 470 -20.71 1.51 -3.37
N VAL A 471 -20.02 0.40 -3.20
CA VAL A 471 -20.06 -0.76 -4.09
C VAL A 471 -20.82 -1.89 -3.40
N ILE A 472 -21.83 -2.42 -4.07
CA ILE A 472 -22.60 -3.57 -3.63
C ILE A 472 -22.30 -4.72 -4.59
N VAL A 473 -21.71 -5.80 -4.09
CA VAL A 473 -21.42 -7.00 -4.86
C VAL A 473 -22.27 -8.16 -4.35
N PRO A 474 -23.47 -8.37 -4.93
CA PRO A 474 -24.21 -9.61 -4.73
C PRO A 474 -23.46 -10.77 -5.42
N VAL A 475 -23.27 -11.88 -4.71
CA VAL A 475 -22.68 -13.09 -5.27
C VAL A 475 -23.72 -14.20 -5.29
N SER A 476 -24.00 -14.72 -6.49
CA SER A 476 -24.99 -15.77 -6.74
C SER A 476 -24.47 -16.74 -7.80
N ASP A 477 -24.94 -17.99 -7.70
CA ASP A 477 -24.74 -19.03 -8.72
C ASP A 477 -25.92 -19.11 -9.71
N ALA A 478 -26.85 -18.15 -9.67
CA ALA A 478 -27.96 -18.05 -10.62
C ALA A 478 -27.44 -17.93 -12.07
N PRO A 479 -28.21 -18.42 -13.07
CA PRO A 479 -27.96 -18.15 -14.47
C PRO A 479 -27.89 -16.65 -14.79
N GLU A 480 -27.17 -16.31 -15.86
CA GLU A 480 -27.13 -14.95 -16.39
C GLU A 480 -28.55 -14.44 -16.71
N ASP A 481 -28.77 -13.13 -16.58
CA ASP A 481 -30.05 -12.45 -16.76
C ASP A 481 -31.17 -12.82 -15.75
N GLU A 482 -30.94 -13.70 -14.78
CA GLU A 482 -31.89 -13.90 -13.67
C GLU A 482 -31.78 -12.80 -12.61
N VAL A 483 -32.91 -12.42 -12.01
CA VAL A 483 -32.94 -11.47 -10.88
C VAL A 483 -32.26 -12.11 -9.67
N ILE A 484 -31.26 -11.44 -9.10
CA ILE A 484 -30.53 -11.92 -7.91
C ILE A 484 -30.71 -11.01 -6.70
N LEU A 485 -31.11 -9.76 -6.91
CA LEU A 485 -31.23 -8.75 -5.85
C LEU A 485 -32.24 -7.68 -6.27
N ASN A 486 -33.15 -7.34 -5.36
CA ASN A 486 -33.99 -6.15 -5.45
C ASN A 486 -33.45 -5.07 -4.51
N VAL A 487 -33.32 -3.83 -4.99
CA VAL A 487 -32.83 -2.70 -4.21
C VAL A 487 -33.89 -1.63 -4.16
N LYS A 488 -34.40 -1.33 -2.95
CA LYS A 488 -35.30 -0.20 -2.72
C LYS A 488 -34.49 1.01 -2.32
N VAL A 489 -34.60 2.09 -3.08
CA VAL A 489 -33.84 3.32 -2.87
C VAL A 489 -34.76 4.39 -2.31
N LYS A 490 -34.39 4.95 -1.16
CA LYS A 490 -35.03 6.13 -0.57
C LYS A 490 -34.03 7.25 -0.42
N THR A 491 -34.36 8.44 -0.87
CA THR A 491 -33.50 9.63 -0.75
C THR A 491 -34.23 10.74 -0.03
N ASP A 492 -33.50 11.52 0.77
CA ASP A 492 -34.05 12.69 1.43
C ASP A 492 -34.39 13.76 0.36
N GLY A 493 -35.67 13.80 -0.06
CA GLY A 493 -36.19 14.76 -1.04
C GLY A 493 -36.40 14.24 -2.47
N GLY A 494 -36.10 12.96 -2.75
CA GLY A 494 -36.41 12.31 -4.04
C GLY A 494 -37.63 11.39 -3.97
N LYS A 495 -38.03 10.84 -5.13
CA LYS A 495 -39.02 9.76 -5.18
C LYS A 495 -38.35 8.43 -4.87
N ASP A 496 -38.97 7.65 -3.99
CA ASP A 496 -38.60 6.26 -3.78
C ASP A 496 -38.75 5.48 -5.10
N TYR A 497 -37.79 4.59 -5.39
CA TYR A 497 -37.83 3.71 -6.55
C TYR A 497 -37.15 2.37 -6.24
N ASP A 498 -37.57 1.35 -6.98
CA ASP A 498 -37.05 -0.01 -6.85
C ASP A 498 -36.20 -0.35 -8.08
N VAL A 499 -35.12 -1.10 -7.86
CA VAL A 499 -34.20 -1.54 -8.91
C VAL A 499 -34.04 -3.05 -8.83
N GLU A 500 -34.41 -3.74 -9.89
CA GLU A 500 -34.08 -5.15 -10.09
C GLU A 500 -32.65 -5.27 -10.63
N VAL A 501 -31.86 -6.14 -9.99
CA VAL A 501 -30.47 -6.42 -10.35
C VAL A 501 -30.39 -7.84 -10.89
N LEU A 502 -29.93 -7.94 -12.14
CA LEU A 502 -29.77 -9.21 -12.84
C LEU A 502 -28.34 -9.74 -12.67
N GLN A 503 -28.18 -11.05 -12.60
CA GLN A 503 -26.89 -11.71 -12.71
C GLN A 503 -26.22 -11.34 -14.03
N GLY A 504 -24.91 -11.08 -13.99
CA GLY A 504 -24.12 -10.62 -15.13
C GLY A 504 -24.11 -9.10 -15.29
N SER A 505 -24.96 -8.36 -14.58
CA SER A 505 -25.09 -6.91 -14.78
C SER A 505 -24.10 -6.07 -13.96
N LEU A 506 -23.71 -4.93 -14.52
CA LEU A 506 -23.07 -3.83 -13.81
C LEU A 506 -24.00 -2.62 -13.87
N ARG A 507 -24.29 -1.98 -12.75
CA ARG A 507 -25.20 -0.83 -12.68
C ARG A 507 -24.64 0.29 -11.82
N ARG A 508 -24.95 1.52 -12.21
CA ARG A 508 -24.68 2.73 -11.41
C ARG A 508 -26.00 3.39 -11.03
N LEU A 509 -26.24 3.57 -9.73
CA LEU A 509 -27.32 4.40 -9.22
C LEU A 509 -26.75 5.78 -8.89
N VAL A 510 -27.30 6.81 -9.53
CA VAL A 510 -26.86 8.19 -9.32
C VAL A 510 -27.45 8.68 -8.01
N ILE A 511 -26.58 8.88 -7.02
CA ILE A 511 -26.91 9.48 -5.72
C ILE A 511 -26.01 10.72 -5.59
N PRO A 512 -26.57 11.94 -5.64
CA PRO A 512 -25.80 13.17 -5.53
C PRO A 512 -24.96 13.21 -4.24
N SER A 513 -23.76 13.78 -4.30
CA SER A 513 -22.79 13.77 -3.19
C SER A 513 -23.28 14.45 -1.90
N ASP A 514 -24.25 15.35 -2.01
CA ASP A 514 -24.89 16.08 -0.91
C ASP A 514 -26.13 15.37 -0.34
N VAL A 515 -26.55 14.26 -0.95
CA VAL A 515 -27.73 13.50 -0.55
C VAL A 515 -27.31 12.22 0.16
N THR A 516 -27.94 11.93 1.30
CA THR A 516 -27.88 10.61 1.93
C THR A 516 -29.03 9.76 1.42
N ALA A 517 -28.74 8.51 1.08
CA ALA A 517 -29.77 7.55 0.66
C ALA A 517 -29.87 6.38 1.64
N GLU A 518 -31.08 5.89 1.87
CA GLU A 518 -31.34 4.63 2.54
C GLU A 518 -31.65 3.56 1.49
N LEU A 519 -30.81 2.54 1.43
CA LEU A 519 -31.00 1.39 0.56
C LEU A 519 -31.55 0.22 1.39
N SER A 520 -32.57 -0.47 0.88
CA SER A 520 -32.98 -1.78 1.37
C SER A 520 -32.61 -2.84 0.34
N LEU A 521 -31.73 -3.77 0.72
CA LEU A 521 -31.26 -4.87 -0.11
C LEU A 521 -32.11 -6.11 0.17
N GLU A 522 -32.78 -6.62 -0.85
CA GLU A 522 -33.63 -7.82 -0.80
C GLU A 522 -33.05 -8.89 -1.75
N PRO A 523 -32.03 -9.65 -1.31
CA PRO A 523 -31.40 -10.68 -2.14
C PRO A 523 -32.34 -11.86 -2.36
N MET A 524 -32.25 -12.47 -3.54
CA MET A 524 -32.95 -13.71 -3.85
C MET A 524 -32.29 -14.89 -3.12
N ILE A 525 -32.99 -16.03 -3.07
CA ILE A 525 -32.47 -17.27 -2.46
C ILE A 525 -31.16 -17.66 -3.14
N GLY A 526 -30.12 -17.94 -2.35
CA GLY A 526 -28.79 -18.30 -2.85
C GLY A 526 -27.86 -17.11 -3.13
N THR A 527 -28.36 -15.87 -3.10
CA THR A 527 -27.53 -14.67 -3.29
C THR A 527 -26.97 -14.16 -1.95
N ASP A 528 -25.66 -14.00 -1.85
CA ASP A 528 -24.99 -13.38 -0.70
C ASP A 528 -24.64 -11.91 -0.99
N VAL A 529 -25.08 -10.99 -0.12
CA VAL A 529 -24.79 -9.55 -0.19
C VAL A 529 -23.92 -9.06 0.99
N GLY A 530 -23.38 -9.99 1.80
CA GLY A 530 -22.48 -9.68 2.91
C GLY A 530 -23.18 -9.26 4.21
N PHE A 531 -24.45 -9.61 4.40
CA PHE A 531 -25.25 -9.29 5.60
C PHE A 531 -25.46 -10.48 6.56
N GLY A 532 -24.66 -11.54 6.43
CA GLY A 532 -24.71 -12.70 7.34
C GLY A 532 -25.05 -14.03 6.67
N GLY A 533 -25.08 -14.08 5.33
CA GLY A 533 -25.22 -15.29 4.55
C GLY A 533 -26.14 -15.11 3.34
N GLN A 534 -26.33 -16.20 2.59
CA GLN A 534 -27.20 -16.23 1.41
C GLN A 534 -28.67 -15.92 1.76
N GLY A 535 -29.32 -15.10 0.94
CA GLY A 535 -30.71 -14.68 1.12
C GLY A 535 -30.94 -13.70 2.28
N VAL A 536 -29.88 -13.29 2.99
CA VAL A 536 -30.00 -12.33 4.10
C VAL A 536 -29.79 -10.91 3.57
N GLY A 537 -30.87 -10.15 3.52
CA GLY A 537 -30.90 -8.74 3.17
C GLY A 537 -30.63 -7.81 4.35
N GLY A 538 -30.52 -6.52 4.07
CA GLY A 538 -30.26 -5.50 5.08
C GLY A 538 -30.57 -4.10 4.60
N ARG A 539 -30.60 -3.14 5.54
CA ARG A 539 -30.70 -1.72 5.24
C ARG A 539 -29.39 -1.02 5.51
N LEU A 540 -29.02 -0.08 4.65
CA LEU A 540 -27.84 0.75 4.82
C LEU A 540 -28.17 2.20 4.47
N LYS A 541 -27.63 3.11 5.28
CA LYS A 541 -27.60 4.53 4.95
C LYS A 541 -26.24 4.86 4.38
N ILE A 542 -26.23 5.45 3.20
CA ILE A 542 -25.02 5.72 2.45
C ILE A 542 -24.93 7.20 2.10
N PRO A 543 -23.78 7.85 2.33
CA PRO A 543 -23.54 9.18 1.80
C PRO A 543 -23.36 9.09 0.28
N GLY A 544 -23.82 10.12 -0.45
CA GLY A 544 -23.49 10.28 -1.85
C GLY A 544 -21.97 10.34 -2.07
N GLY A 545 -21.52 9.78 -3.20
CA GLY A 545 -20.14 9.83 -3.67
C GLY A 545 -20.10 10.24 -5.14
N SER A 546 -18.93 10.52 -5.70
CA SER A 546 -18.83 10.96 -7.11
C SER A 546 -19.40 9.94 -8.12
N MET A 547 -19.41 8.66 -7.76
CA MET A 547 -20.05 7.56 -8.50
C MET A 547 -21.43 7.17 -7.97
N GLY A 548 -21.87 7.68 -6.81
CA GLY A 548 -23.10 7.26 -6.14
C GLY A 548 -22.98 5.83 -5.63
N VAL A 549 -23.79 4.92 -6.16
CA VAL A 549 -23.75 3.48 -5.84
C VAL A 549 -23.44 2.69 -7.09
N VAL A 550 -22.50 1.77 -6.98
CA VAL A 550 -22.20 0.79 -8.02
C VAL A 550 -22.66 -0.57 -7.56
N ILE A 551 -23.50 -1.23 -8.34
CA ILE A 551 -23.92 -2.61 -8.12
C ILE A 551 -23.20 -3.48 -9.14
N ASP A 552 -22.30 -4.33 -8.65
CA ASP A 552 -21.51 -5.26 -9.47
C ASP A 552 -22.04 -6.68 -9.29
N ALA A 553 -22.96 -7.07 -10.17
CA ALA A 553 -23.58 -8.39 -10.23
C ALA A 553 -22.96 -9.28 -11.33
N ARG A 554 -21.78 -8.92 -11.86
CA ARG A 554 -21.10 -9.65 -12.95
C ARG A 554 -20.64 -11.06 -12.56
N GLY A 555 -20.72 -11.40 -11.28
CA GLY A 555 -20.31 -12.69 -10.72
C GLY A 555 -18.88 -12.68 -10.15
N ARG A 556 -18.57 -13.75 -9.41
CA ARG A 556 -17.25 -14.00 -8.80
C ARG A 556 -16.90 -15.49 -9.01
N PRO A 557 -15.91 -15.84 -9.86
CA PRO A 557 -14.97 -14.92 -10.51
C PRO A 557 -15.63 -14.18 -11.69
N LEU A 558 -15.09 -13.01 -12.02
CA LEU A 558 -15.38 -12.33 -13.29
C LEU A 558 -14.95 -13.22 -14.46
N ARG A 559 -15.86 -13.42 -15.41
CA ARG A 559 -15.62 -14.20 -16.62
C ARG A 559 -15.64 -13.27 -17.83
N LEU A 560 -14.57 -13.34 -18.62
CA LEU A 560 -14.49 -12.65 -19.90
C LEU A 560 -14.85 -13.61 -21.03
N PRO A 561 -15.50 -13.13 -22.11
CA PRO A 561 -15.67 -13.91 -23.33
C PRO A 561 -14.32 -14.41 -23.88
N GLU A 562 -14.31 -15.61 -24.46
CA GLU A 562 -13.11 -16.17 -25.11
C GLU A 562 -12.83 -15.51 -26.47
N ASP A 563 -13.89 -15.07 -27.17
CA ASP A 563 -13.80 -14.36 -28.43
C ASP A 563 -13.36 -12.90 -28.20
N ASP A 564 -12.32 -12.46 -28.91
CA ASP A 564 -11.69 -11.16 -28.68
C ASP A 564 -12.61 -9.98 -28.99
N GLU A 565 -13.40 -10.05 -30.06
CA GLU A 565 -14.32 -8.96 -30.42
C GLU A 565 -15.39 -8.78 -29.33
N LYS A 566 -16.02 -9.88 -28.90
CA LYS A 566 -17.02 -9.86 -27.81
C LYS A 566 -16.41 -9.43 -26.48
N ARG A 567 -15.19 -9.87 -26.18
CA ARG A 567 -14.46 -9.49 -24.96
C ARG A 567 -14.20 -8.00 -24.90
N ILE A 568 -13.71 -7.42 -26.01
CA ILE A 568 -13.44 -5.98 -26.12
C ILE A 568 -14.74 -5.18 -26.03
N GLU A 569 -15.80 -5.62 -26.70
CA GLU A 569 -17.12 -4.97 -26.64
C GLU A 569 -17.66 -4.93 -25.20
N GLU A 570 -17.58 -6.05 -24.47
CA GLU A 570 -18.06 -6.14 -23.09
C GLU A 570 -17.23 -5.28 -22.14
N LEU A 571 -15.90 -5.24 -22.28
CA LEU A 571 -15.04 -4.35 -21.49
C LEU A 571 -15.35 -2.87 -21.73
N LYS A 572 -15.57 -2.47 -22.99
CA LYS A 572 -15.98 -1.11 -23.35
C LYS A 572 -17.36 -0.77 -22.81
N ARG A 573 -18.29 -1.74 -22.84
CA ARG A 573 -19.62 -1.58 -22.24
C ARG A 573 -19.54 -1.28 -20.75
N TRP A 574 -18.67 -1.98 -20.00
CA TRP A 574 -18.46 -1.70 -18.57
C TRP A 574 -17.90 -0.29 -18.33
N GLN A 575 -16.98 0.17 -19.18
CA GLN A 575 -16.48 1.56 -19.14
C GLN A 575 -17.62 2.55 -19.31
N VAL A 576 -18.45 2.39 -20.34
CA VAL A 576 -19.60 3.28 -20.60
C VAL A 576 -20.58 3.30 -19.43
N VAL A 577 -20.90 2.15 -18.83
CA VAL A 577 -21.83 2.05 -17.69
C VAL A 577 -21.37 2.88 -16.49
N LEU A 578 -20.05 2.96 -16.24
CA LEU A 578 -19.49 3.78 -15.17
C LEU A 578 -19.01 5.17 -15.64
N GLY A 579 -19.35 5.60 -16.86
CA GLY A 579 -18.97 6.92 -17.38
C GLY A 579 -17.47 7.06 -17.63
N GLY A 580 -16.83 5.99 -18.10
CA GLY A 580 -15.44 5.93 -18.56
C GLY A 580 -15.29 6.02 -20.06
#